data_AF-A0A6J4GFZ4-F1
#
_entry.id   AF-A0A6J4GFZ4-F1
#
_cell.length_a   1.000
_cell.length_b   1.000
_cell.length_c   1.000
_cell.angle_alpha   90.00
_cell.angle_beta   90.00
_cell.angle_gamma   90.00
#
_symmetry.space_group_name_H-M   'P 1'
#
loop_
_entity.id
_entity.type
_entity.pdbx_description
1 polymer ?
#
loop_
_entity_poly.entity_id
_entity_poly.type
_entity_poly.pdbx_seq_one_letter_code
_entity_poly.pdbx_strand_id
1 'polypeptide(L)'
;MVVVMLRKVEVKEGGVYKLNKTFTISPELTGALGVYSSAESQLFYTNEIVTGELKITHLDISKSIIAGSFWFDALNDKRAKVEIREGRFGWNY
;
A
#
# COMPACT_ATOMS: atom_id res chain seq x y z
N MET A 1 10.99 -1.44 6.70
CA MET A 1 9.59 -1.07 7.03
C MET A 1 8.72 -1.21 5.80
N VAL A 2 7.50 -1.71 5.95
CA VAL A 2 6.49 -1.79 4.86
C VAL A 2 5.33 -0.88 5.22
N VAL A 3 4.85 -0.11 4.24
CA VAL A 3 3.68 0.77 4.39
C VAL A 3 2.77 0.59 3.19
N VAL A 4 1.47 0.50 3.45
CA VAL A 4 0.43 0.67 2.43
C VAL A 4 -0.36 1.93 2.77
N MET A 5 -0.59 2.77 1.76
CA MET A 5 -1.26 4.05 1.93
C MET A 5 -2.44 4.16 0.97
N LEU A 6 -3.57 4.62 1.49
CA LEU A 6 -4.75 5.04 0.73
C LEU A 6 -4.95 6.54 0.94
N ARG A 7 -5.25 7.29 -0.12
CA ARG A 7 -5.49 8.73 -0.04
C ARG A 7 -6.65 9.14 -0.93
N LYS A 8 -7.61 9.88 -0.36
CA LYS A 8 -8.87 10.31 -1.02
C LYS A 8 -9.62 9.12 -1.66
N VAL A 9 -9.64 7.98 -0.99
CA VAL A 9 -10.36 6.77 -1.39
C VAL A 9 -11.30 6.37 -0.26
N GLU A 10 -12.55 6.10 -0.58
CA GLU A 10 -13.50 5.54 0.37
C GLU A 10 -13.17 4.07 0.65
N VAL A 11 -12.93 3.77 1.93
CA VAL A 11 -12.55 2.43 2.39
C VAL A 11 -13.79 1.66 2.79
N LYS A 12 -13.94 0.43 2.29
CA LYS A 12 -15.06 -0.46 2.61
C LYS A 12 -14.58 -1.88 2.91
N GLU A 13 -15.30 -2.58 3.78
CA GLU A 13 -15.09 -4.01 4.00
C GLU A 13 -15.25 -4.79 2.69
N GLY A 14 -14.39 -5.78 2.45
CA GLY A 14 -14.31 -6.52 1.19
C GLY A 14 -13.71 -5.72 0.02
N GLY A 15 -13.38 -4.44 0.22
CA GLY A 15 -12.78 -3.58 -0.79
C GLY A 15 -11.40 -4.08 -1.23
N VAL A 16 -11.16 -4.03 -2.54
CA VAL A 16 -9.87 -4.35 -3.17
C VAL A 16 -9.35 -3.12 -3.88
N TYR A 17 -8.14 -2.69 -3.53
CA TYR A 17 -7.53 -1.45 -3.97
C TYR A 17 -6.21 -1.72 -4.67
N LYS A 18 -6.09 -1.25 -5.90
CA LYS A 18 -4.86 -1.41 -6.69
C LYS A 18 -3.78 -0.47 -6.18
N LEU A 19 -2.65 -1.03 -5.73
CA LEU A 19 -1.45 -0.29 -5.35
C LEU A 19 -0.67 0.03 -6.63
N ASN A 20 -1.03 1.11 -7.33
CA ASN A 20 -0.40 1.51 -8.59
C ASN A 20 0.04 2.98 -8.63
N LYS A 21 -0.01 3.66 -7.48
CA LYS A 21 0.52 5.01 -7.35
C LYS A 21 1.98 4.95 -6.92
N THR A 22 2.71 6.00 -7.23
CA THR A 22 4.09 6.24 -6.80
C THR A 22 4.15 7.54 -5.97
N PHE A 23 5.24 7.76 -5.26
CA PHE A 23 5.49 9.03 -4.58
C PHE A 23 5.91 10.08 -5.62
N THR A 24 4.96 10.80 -6.19
CA THR A 24 5.25 11.99 -7.01
C THR A 24 5.22 13.24 -6.15
N ILE A 25 6.07 14.20 -6.48
CA ILE A 25 6.10 15.55 -5.87
C ILE A 25 4.91 16.41 -6.35
N SER A 26 3.91 15.81 -7.01
CA SER A 26 2.81 16.47 -7.72
C SER A 26 1.49 16.24 -6.97
N PRO A 27 0.59 17.23 -6.91
CA PRO A 27 -0.01 17.64 -5.64
C PRO A 27 -1.13 16.74 -5.10
N GLU A 28 -1.59 15.73 -5.84
CA GLU A 28 -2.67 14.87 -5.36
C GLU A 28 -2.46 13.40 -5.68
N LEU A 29 -1.77 12.69 -4.77
CA LEU A 29 -1.94 11.25 -4.65
C LEU A 29 -3.42 10.96 -4.32
N THR A 30 -4.19 10.58 -5.33
CA THR A 30 -5.52 9.98 -5.19
C THR A 30 -5.39 8.51 -5.60
N GLY A 31 -5.68 7.59 -4.69
CA GLY A 31 -5.49 6.15 -4.90
C GLY A 31 -4.65 5.48 -3.82
N ALA A 32 -3.95 4.40 -4.20
CA ALA A 32 -3.22 3.54 -3.27
C ALA A 32 -1.76 3.32 -3.68
N LEU A 33 -0.86 3.26 -2.70
CA LEU A 33 0.59 3.14 -2.86
C LEU A 33 1.13 2.08 -1.88
N GLY A 34 2.00 1.19 -2.38
CA GLY A 34 2.87 0.35 -1.54
C GLY A 34 4.27 0.94 -1.42
N VAL A 35 4.82 0.99 -0.21
CA VAL A 35 6.17 1.47 0.08
C VAL A 35 6.94 0.42 0.87
N TYR A 36 8.15 0.15 0.43
CA TYR A 36 9.13 -0.59 1.22
C TYR A 36 10.36 0.28 1.46
N SER A 37 10.79 0.34 2.71
CA SER A 37 12.05 0.96 3.14
C SER A 37 12.99 -0.13 3.64
N SER A 38 14.14 -0.27 2.99
CA SER A 38 15.20 -1.21 3.37
C SER A 38 15.99 -0.73 4.60
N ALA A 39 16.85 -1.58 5.16
CA ALA A 39 17.73 -1.20 6.28
C ALA A 39 18.72 -0.07 5.92
N GLU A 40 19.09 0.04 4.65
CA GLU A 40 19.98 1.08 4.12
C GLU A 40 19.23 2.37 3.75
N SER A 41 17.98 2.52 4.19
CA SER A 41 17.11 3.66 3.84
C SER A 41 16.82 3.81 2.33
N GLN A 42 17.05 2.77 1.51
CA GLN A 42 16.55 2.75 0.14
C GLN A 42 15.04 2.61 0.14
N LEU A 43 14.36 3.45 -0.64
CA LEU A 43 12.91 3.48 -0.77
C LEU A 43 12.48 2.85 -2.09
N PHE A 44 11.45 2.01 -1.99
CA PHE A 44 10.86 1.30 -3.11
C PHE A 44 9.37 1.62 -3.14
N TYR A 45 8.86 1.92 -4.33
CA TYR A 45 7.47 2.31 -4.54
C TYR A 45 6.81 1.47 -5.63
N THR A 46 5.51 1.22 -5.47
CA THR A 46 4.66 0.79 -6.59
C THR A 46 4.58 1.90 -7.64
N ASN A 47 4.14 1.57 -8.85
CA ASN A 47 3.81 2.51 -9.91
C ASN A 47 2.78 1.87 -10.87
N GLU A 48 2.52 2.48 -12.02
CA GLU A 48 1.50 2.00 -12.97
C GLU A 48 1.85 0.66 -13.64
N ILE A 49 3.15 0.30 -13.66
CA ILE A 49 3.69 -0.91 -14.28
C ILE A 49 3.92 -2.01 -13.23
N VAL A 50 4.55 -1.63 -12.11
CA VAL A 50 4.92 -2.52 -11.01
C VAL A 50 3.97 -2.26 -9.85
N THR A 51 2.96 -3.11 -9.74
CA THR A 51 1.76 -2.86 -8.92
C THR A 51 1.61 -3.83 -7.75
N GLY A 52 0.54 -3.66 -7.00
CA GLY A 52 0.04 -4.65 -6.06
C GLY A 52 -1.43 -4.49 -5.74
N GLU A 53 -1.85 -5.16 -4.68
CA GLU A 53 -3.21 -5.18 -4.19
C GLU A 53 -3.24 -5.00 -2.67
N LEU A 54 -4.19 -4.19 -2.22
CA LEU A 54 -4.61 -4.09 -0.82
C LEU A 54 -6.07 -4.53 -0.73
N LYS A 55 -6.33 -5.55 0.08
CA LYS A 55 -7.68 -6.05 0.37
C LYS A 55 -8.03 -5.77 1.81
N ILE A 56 -9.15 -5.10 2.03
CA ILE A 56 -9.73 -4.88 3.36
C ILE A 56 -10.63 -6.06 3.68
N THR A 57 -10.21 -6.88 4.64
CA THR A 57 -10.95 -8.09 5.05
C THR A 57 -11.92 -7.83 6.18
N HIS A 58 -11.70 -6.77 6.96
CA HIS A 58 -12.61 -6.35 8.01
C HIS A 58 -12.56 -4.83 8.20
N LEU A 59 -13.72 -4.20 8.37
CA LEU A 59 -13.84 -2.78 8.72
C LEU A 59 -15.05 -2.60 9.64
N ASP A 60 -14.79 -2.31 10.92
CA ASP A 60 -15.80 -1.93 11.91
C ASP A 60 -15.51 -0.51 12.39
N ILE A 61 -16.16 0.48 11.77
CA ILE A 61 -15.98 1.90 12.07
C ILE A 61 -16.43 2.21 13.50
N SER A 62 -17.44 1.52 14.01
CA SER A 62 -17.97 1.75 15.36
C SER A 62 -16.98 1.36 16.47
N LYS A 63 -16.08 0.43 16.16
CA LYS A 63 -15.01 -0.04 17.05
C LYS A 63 -13.61 0.41 16.63
N SER A 64 -13.53 1.26 15.60
CA SER A 64 -12.27 1.67 14.97
C SER A 64 -11.35 0.52 14.58
N ILE A 65 -11.91 -0.58 14.06
CA ILE A 65 -11.11 -1.74 13.64
C ILE A 65 -11.00 -1.76 12.12
N ILE A 66 -9.77 -1.91 11.62
CA ILE A 66 -9.49 -2.21 10.22
C ILE A 66 -8.49 -3.36 10.12
N ALA A 67 -8.76 -4.32 9.27
CA ALA A 67 -7.84 -5.41 8.98
C ALA A 67 -7.86 -5.76 7.50
N GLY A 68 -6.76 -6.34 7.03
CA GLY A 68 -6.63 -6.69 5.64
C GLY A 68 -5.36 -7.46 5.31
N SER A 69 -5.22 -7.71 4.02
CA SER A 69 -4.04 -8.32 3.43
C SER A 69 -3.55 -7.50 2.25
N PHE A 70 -2.25 -7.59 1.95
CA PHE A 70 -1.68 -6.92 0.81
C PHE A 70 -0.51 -7.71 0.21
N TRP A 71 -0.26 -7.45 -1.07
CA TRP A 71 0.96 -7.85 -1.75
C TRP A 71 1.30 -6.75 -2.75
N PHE A 72 2.57 -6.55 -3.05
CA PHE A 72 2.98 -5.64 -4.13
C PHE A 72 4.39 -5.91 -4.58
N ASP A 73 4.67 -5.51 -5.82
CA ASP A 73 6.02 -5.30 -6.31
C ASP A 73 6.37 -3.83 -6.22
N ALA A 74 7.64 -3.51 -5.96
CA ALA A 74 8.08 -2.13 -5.92
C ALA A 74 9.48 -1.97 -6.52
N LEU A 75 9.76 -0.78 -7.04
CA LEU A 75 11.07 -0.40 -7.61
C LEU A 75 11.68 0.74 -6.81
N ASN A 76 13.01 0.74 -6.68
CA ASN A 76 13.76 1.94 -6.30
C ASN A 76 14.17 2.76 -7.54
N ASP A 77 14.86 3.87 -7.31
CA ASP A 77 15.41 4.77 -8.33
C ASP A 77 16.39 4.07 -9.30
N LYS A 78 17.11 3.05 -8.83
CA LYS A 78 18.00 2.19 -9.63
C LYS A 78 17.30 1.06 -10.37
N ARG A 79 15.96 1.02 -10.35
CA ARG A 79 15.13 -0.05 -10.93
C ARG A 79 15.38 -1.45 -10.32
N ALA A 80 15.97 -1.53 -9.14
CA ALA A 80 16.00 -2.77 -8.38
C ALA A 80 14.57 -3.08 -7.89
N LYS A 81 14.16 -4.34 -8.05
CA LYS A 81 12.81 -4.81 -7.72
C LYS A 81 12.80 -5.51 -6.37
N VAL A 82 11.76 -5.25 -5.58
CA VAL A 82 11.41 -6.02 -4.39
C VAL A 82 9.99 -6.56 -4.51
N GLU A 83 9.76 -7.68 -3.85
CA GLU A 83 8.48 -8.37 -3.83
C GLU A 83 8.01 -8.53 -2.40
N ILE A 84 6.86 -7.93 -2.08
CA ILE A 84 6.19 -8.09 -0.80
C ILE A 84 4.99 -8.99 -1.03
N ARG A 85 4.93 -10.08 -0.26
CA ARG A 85 3.93 -11.15 -0.39
C ARG A 85 3.30 -11.44 0.96
N GLU A 86 2.06 -11.91 0.92
CA GLU A 86 1.30 -12.38 2.10
C GLU A 86 1.26 -11.39 3.27
N GLY A 87 1.36 -10.09 2.98
CA GLY A 87 1.26 -9.04 3.98
C GLY A 87 -0.10 -9.06 4.65
N ARG A 88 -0.14 -8.88 5.96
CA ARG A 88 -1.36 -8.81 6.76
C ARG A 88 -1.24 -7.68 7.76
N PHE A 89 -2.36 -7.05 8.04
CA PHE A 89 -2.45 -6.05 9.09
C PHE A 89 -3.79 -6.15 9.79
N GLY A 90 -3.79 -5.73 11.04
CA GLY A 90 -4.96 -5.50 11.84
C GLY A 90 -4.63 -4.34 12.78
N TRP A 91 -5.49 -3.34 12.81
CA TRP A 91 -5.28 -2.16 13.61
C TRP A 91 -6.59 -1.72 14.26
N ASN A 92 -6.50 -1.38 15.54
CA ASN A 92 -7.51 -0.66 16.30
C ASN A 92 -6.99 0.77 16.52
N TYR A 93 -7.73 1.78 16.07
CA TYR A 93 -7.26 3.17 15.94
C TYR A 93 -8.10 4.23 16.64
#